data_AF-A0A3M1E7W5-F1
#
_entry.id   AF-A0A3M1E7W5-F1
#
_cell.length_a   1.000
_cell.length_b   1.000
_cell.length_c   1.000
_cell.angle_alpha   90.00
_cell.angle_beta   90.00
_cell.angle_gamma   90.00
#
_symmetry.space_group_name_H-M   'P 1'
#
loop_
_entity.id
_entity.type
_entity.pdbx_description
1 polymer ?
#
loop_
_entity_poly.entity_id
_entity_poly.type
_entity_poly.pdbx_seq_one_letter_code
_entity_poly.pdbx_strand_id
1 'polypeptide(L)'
;MWIPLCFQVIGLVPFVVPPKPVQITAQKFFNLHDYRLHDDRTVVLFFFTSFQHRSLKPYLASLQRLDARRDTTVIAVSPEPPRRIERFIARHNVRFVVAAGSKAHEGFKLRPRDFPKVVVLRPPGAARRTNGVNILEDFSELDALFPPTEEPETVTLASGEVLQSGAFDASSPTELLERHASSDPDRSERLRAVSLLRKKLPPEEFMRFCDTLWTSGNWGTEGHWIADRGWLAYQKHLADPGQPDKQPLFPLSIVASRAYREHPDDPRWDRLETYLDSMPERSADELVDDYFAHQGDALADLQIRRQIVRALEGQARERHVEAGRAIGFLRQMLSQEPDAGIRQRIVGAICALGEAGDKELADFLEAQLQTEKDVRLVRPMLEYTIRYLRTGKE
;
A
#
# COMPACT_ATOMS: atom_id res chain seq x y z
N MET A 1 20.92 -11.36 -0.59
CA MET A 1 19.99 -11.16 0.53
C MET A 1 18.96 -12.27 0.47
N TRP A 2 18.91 -13.11 1.50
CA TRP A 2 18.04 -14.29 1.62
C TRP A 2 16.76 -13.86 2.34
N ILE A 3 15.59 -14.23 1.81
CA ILE A 3 14.30 -14.09 2.49
C ILE A 3 13.60 -15.45 2.41
N PRO A 4 13.43 -16.19 3.51
CA PRO A 4 12.56 -17.36 3.51
C PRO A 4 11.12 -16.91 3.78
N LEU A 5 10.17 -17.32 2.93
CA LEU A 5 8.74 -17.26 3.23
C LEU A 5 8.28 -18.68 3.62
N CYS A 6 7.85 -18.86 4.87
CA CYS A 6 7.21 -20.08 5.35
C CYS A 6 5.74 -19.77 5.67
N PHE A 7 4.83 -20.62 5.21
CA PHE A 7 3.41 -20.59 5.60
C PHE A 7 3.06 -21.94 6.26
N GLN A 8 2.44 -21.89 7.43
CA GLN A 8 1.80 -23.02 8.10
C GLN A 8 0.33 -22.68 8.31
N VAL A 9 -0.56 -23.61 7.95
CA VAL A 9 -1.95 -23.64 8.41
C VAL A 9 -2.20 -25.05 8.94
N ILE A 10 -2.59 -25.13 10.21
CA ILE A 10 -2.99 -26.36 10.91
C ILE A 10 -4.49 -26.52 10.72
N GLY A 11 -4.94 -27.71 10.28
CA GLY A 11 -6.37 -28.04 10.23
C GLY A 11 -6.74 -29.24 9.33
N LEU A 12 -6.60 -30.44 9.91
CA LEU A 12 -7.27 -31.74 9.66
C LEU A 12 -8.04 -31.97 8.34
N VAL A 13 -7.51 -32.89 7.49
CA VAL A 13 -8.12 -33.88 6.55
C VAL A 13 -7.07 -34.22 5.45
N PRO A 14 -6.94 -35.46 4.93
CA PRO A 14 -5.64 -36.02 4.56
C PRO A 14 -5.13 -35.66 3.15
N PHE A 15 -3.87 -35.24 3.11
CA PHE A 15 -2.85 -35.39 2.05
C PHE A 15 -3.26 -35.26 0.57
N VAL A 16 -3.01 -34.07 0.02
CA VAL A 16 -2.17 -33.89 -1.18
C VAL A 16 -1.14 -32.81 -0.84
N VAL A 17 0.14 -33.18 -0.81
CA VAL A 17 1.25 -32.26 -0.53
C VAL A 17 1.20 -31.09 -1.52
N PRO A 18 1.10 -29.81 -1.08
CA PRO A 18 1.16 -28.70 -2.02
C PRO A 18 2.59 -28.61 -2.58
N PRO A 19 2.76 -28.27 -3.88
CA PRO A 19 4.08 -28.02 -4.42
C PRO A 19 4.78 -26.93 -3.60
N LYS A 20 6.10 -27.07 -3.40
CA LYS A 20 6.92 -26.08 -2.70
C LYS A 20 6.61 -24.66 -3.22
N PRO A 21 6.56 -23.63 -2.36
CA PRO A 21 6.32 -22.26 -2.79
C PRO A 21 7.32 -21.87 -3.89
N VAL A 22 6.81 -21.37 -5.01
CA VAL A 22 7.63 -20.89 -6.12
C VAL A 22 8.25 -19.55 -5.70
N GLN A 23 9.56 -19.54 -5.49
CA GLN A 23 10.30 -18.33 -5.15
C GLN A 23 11.06 -17.79 -6.38
N ILE A 24 10.80 -16.54 -6.75
CA ILE A 24 11.54 -15.86 -7.83
C ILE A 24 12.60 -14.96 -7.21
N THR A 25 13.85 -15.40 -7.21
CA THR A 25 15.00 -14.60 -6.80
C THR A 25 15.64 -13.91 -8.00
N ALA A 26 15.97 -12.62 -7.90
CA ALA A 26 16.58 -11.84 -8.97
C ALA A 26 17.64 -10.88 -8.42
N GLN A 27 18.60 -10.49 -9.27
CA GLN A 27 19.56 -9.43 -8.93
C GLN A 27 18.93 -8.04 -8.94
N LYS A 28 17.97 -7.81 -9.85
CA LYS A 28 17.22 -6.56 -9.95
C LYS A 28 15.82 -6.85 -10.53
N PHE A 29 14.81 -6.22 -9.95
CA PHE A 29 13.48 -6.14 -10.54
C PHE A 29 13.31 -4.80 -11.27
N PHE A 30 12.63 -4.84 -12.41
CA PHE A 30 12.20 -3.67 -13.17
C PHE A 30 10.68 -3.65 -13.24
N ASN A 31 10.10 -2.45 -13.35
CA ASN A 31 8.65 -2.24 -13.41
C ASN A 31 7.90 -2.95 -12.27
N LEU A 32 8.51 -3.03 -11.09
CA LEU A 32 7.86 -3.62 -9.93
C LEU A 32 6.75 -2.67 -9.48
N HIS A 33 5.50 -3.05 -9.76
CA HIS A 33 4.33 -2.41 -9.18
C HIS A 33 4.20 -2.86 -7.72
N ASP A 34 3.50 -2.08 -6.88
CA ASP A 34 3.20 -2.47 -5.48
C ASP A 34 2.40 -3.78 -5.47
N TYR A 35 3.08 -4.91 -5.29
CA TYR A 35 2.43 -6.21 -5.15
C TYR A 35 1.74 -6.29 -3.79
N ARG A 36 0.46 -6.69 -3.76
CA ARG A 36 -0.25 -7.03 -2.53
C ARG A 36 0.04 -8.46 -2.11
N LEU A 37 0.14 -8.68 -0.80
CA LEU A 37 0.55 -9.93 -0.15
C LEU A 37 -0.49 -11.08 -0.19
N HIS A 38 -1.64 -10.92 -0.86
CA HIS A 38 -2.71 -11.92 -0.93
C HIS A 38 -3.34 -11.92 -2.32
N ASP A 39 -2.57 -12.39 -3.31
CA ASP A 39 -2.95 -12.26 -4.71
C ASP A 39 -3.63 -13.54 -5.24
N ASP A 40 -4.96 -13.51 -5.34
CA ASP A 40 -5.79 -14.56 -5.95
C ASP A 40 -5.77 -14.50 -7.49
N ARG A 41 -4.76 -13.85 -8.09
CA ARG A 41 -4.60 -13.73 -9.53
C ARG A 41 -3.79 -14.89 -10.10
N THR A 42 -4.05 -15.21 -11.37
CA THR A 42 -3.25 -16.16 -12.12
C THR A 42 -1.91 -15.54 -12.48
N VAL A 43 -0.80 -16.16 -12.06
CA VAL A 43 0.55 -15.67 -12.32
C VAL A 43 1.10 -16.32 -13.58
N VAL A 44 1.55 -15.51 -14.53
CA VAL A 44 2.14 -15.94 -15.79
C VAL A 44 3.62 -15.59 -15.79
N LEU A 45 4.46 -16.62 -15.71
CA LEU A 45 5.91 -16.50 -15.76
C LEU A 45 6.39 -16.64 -17.20
N PHE A 46 7.11 -15.64 -17.70
CA PHE A 46 7.70 -15.66 -19.03
C PHE A 46 9.23 -15.74 -18.95
N PHE A 47 9.79 -16.92 -19.21
CA PHE A 47 11.23 -17.15 -19.21
C PHE A 47 11.84 -16.82 -20.58
N PHE A 48 12.87 -15.95 -20.62
CA PHE A 48 13.43 -15.47 -21.89
C PHE A 48 14.93 -15.12 -21.82
N THR A 49 15.54 -15.03 -23.02
CA THR A 49 16.83 -14.36 -23.23
C THR A 49 16.68 -13.22 -24.25
N SER A 50 17.32 -12.08 -23.99
CA SER A 50 17.30 -10.88 -24.84
C SER A 50 18.04 -11.05 -26.17
N PHE A 51 18.88 -12.08 -26.33
CA PHE A 51 19.54 -12.38 -27.61
C PHE A 51 18.53 -12.73 -28.72
N GLN A 52 17.37 -13.29 -28.35
CA GLN A 52 16.32 -13.71 -29.27
C GLN A 52 15.31 -12.59 -29.59
N HIS A 53 15.65 -11.31 -29.39
CA HIS A 53 14.71 -10.17 -29.45
C HIS A 53 13.78 -10.11 -30.68
N ARG A 54 14.18 -10.61 -31.86
CA ARG A 54 13.32 -10.66 -33.06
C ARG A 54 12.17 -11.66 -32.92
N SER A 55 12.41 -12.84 -32.35
CA SER A 55 11.37 -13.84 -32.14
C SER A 55 10.49 -13.51 -30.94
N LEU A 56 10.94 -12.63 -30.03
CA LEU A 56 10.14 -12.25 -28.85
C LEU A 56 9.05 -11.22 -29.13
N LYS A 57 9.15 -10.46 -30.23
CA LYS A 57 8.24 -9.33 -30.51
C LYS A 57 6.75 -9.71 -30.50
N PRO A 58 6.30 -10.83 -31.11
CA PRO A 58 4.90 -11.25 -31.04
C PRO A 58 4.44 -11.58 -29.61
N TYR A 59 5.30 -12.21 -28.82
CA TYR A 59 4.98 -12.61 -27.44
C TYR A 59 4.78 -11.42 -26.51
N LEU A 60 5.57 -10.36 -26.69
CA LEU A 60 5.49 -9.17 -25.85
C LEU A 60 4.13 -8.47 -25.96
N ALA A 61 3.48 -8.49 -27.11
CA ALA A 61 2.15 -7.90 -27.27
C ALA A 61 1.08 -8.69 -26.50
N SER A 62 1.04 -10.02 -26.62
CA SER A 62 0.11 -10.85 -25.85
C SER A 62 0.37 -10.76 -24.34
N LEU A 63 1.64 -10.76 -23.91
CA LEU A 63 1.99 -10.62 -22.50
C LEU A 63 1.63 -9.24 -21.93
N GLN A 64 1.79 -8.16 -22.69
CA GLN A 64 1.35 -6.82 -22.26
C GLN A 64 -0.17 -6.72 -22.17
N ARG A 65 -0.92 -7.36 -23.08
CA ARG A 65 -2.39 -7.45 -22.99
C ARG A 65 -2.81 -8.24 -21.76
N LEU A 66 -2.13 -9.35 -21.48
CA LEU A 66 -2.41 -10.22 -20.34
C LEU A 66 -2.12 -9.50 -19.01
N ASP A 67 -0.99 -8.82 -18.89
CA ASP A 67 -0.65 -8.04 -17.68
C ASP A 67 -1.64 -6.89 -17.38
N ALA A 68 -2.36 -6.42 -18.41
CA ALA A 68 -3.38 -5.39 -18.25
C ALA A 68 -4.69 -5.92 -17.65
N ARG A 69 -4.93 -7.25 -17.63
CA ARG A 69 -6.14 -7.83 -17.04
C ARG A 69 -6.07 -7.82 -15.51
N ARG A 70 -7.24 -7.72 -14.87
CA ARG A 70 -7.35 -7.67 -13.41
C ARG A 70 -7.11 -9.02 -12.73
N ASP A 71 -7.30 -10.13 -13.43
CA ASP A 71 -7.23 -11.50 -12.91
C ASP A 71 -5.88 -12.19 -13.17
N THR A 72 -4.96 -11.52 -13.87
CA THR A 72 -3.66 -12.08 -14.23
C THR A 72 -2.53 -11.14 -13.87
N THR A 73 -1.33 -11.68 -13.77
CA THR A 73 -0.13 -10.90 -13.55
C THR A 73 1.04 -11.54 -14.28
N VAL A 74 1.79 -10.74 -15.03
CA VAL A 74 2.89 -11.24 -15.85
C VAL A 74 4.22 -10.87 -15.22
N ILE A 75 5.06 -11.88 -15.02
CA ILE A 75 6.44 -11.71 -14.55
C ILE A 75 7.38 -12.31 -15.59
N ALA A 76 8.13 -11.46 -16.28
CA ALA A 76 9.19 -11.93 -17.15
C ALA A 76 10.46 -12.20 -16.36
N VAL A 77 11.08 -13.36 -16.57
CA VAL A 77 12.21 -13.85 -15.80
C VAL A 77 13.36 -14.16 -16.74
N SER A 78 14.53 -13.56 -16.48
CA SER A 78 15.72 -13.81 -17.29
C SER A 78 16.96 -14.05 -16.43
N PRO A 79 17.83 -15.02 -16.79
CA PRO A 79 19.12 -15.21 -16.12
C PRO A 79 20.16 -14.15 -16.49
N GLU A 80 19.86 -13.28 -17.46
CA GLU A 80 20.81 -12.28 -17.94
C GLU A 80 20.98 -11.09 -16.98
N PRO A 81 22.16 -10.42 -16.99
CA PRO A 81 22.45 -9.34 -16.05
C PRO A 81 21.56 -8.11 -16.27
N PRO A 82 21.28 -7.32 -15.20
CA PRO A 82 20.36 -6.18 -15.25
C PRO A 82 20.60 -5.18 -16.38
N ARG A 83 21.86 -4.81 -16.65
CA ARG A 83 22.23 -3.85 -17.72
C ARG A 83 21.79 -4.29 -19.11
N ARG A 84 21.66 -5.59 -19.36
CA ARG A 84 21.22 -6.11 -20.66
C ARG A 84 19.69 -6.11 -20.74
N ILE A 85 19.03 -6.50 -19.66
CA ILE A 85 17.58 -6.49 -19.55
C ILE A 85 17.01 -5.08 -19.60
N GLU A 86 17.65 -4.10 -18.98
CA GLU A 86 17.25 -2.69 -19.06
C GLU A 86 17.21 -2.17 -20.51
N ARG A 87 18.21 -2.52 -21.32
CA ARG A 87 18.23 -2.19 -22.77
C ARG A 87 17.12 -2.91 -23.53
N PHE A 88 16.81 -4.15 -23.18
CA PHE A 88 15.70 -4.89 -23.76
C PHE A 88 14.35 -4.24 -23.43
N ILE A 89 14.13 -3.88 -22.17
CA ILE A 89 12.93 -3.18 -21.70
C ILE A 89 12.74 -1.88 -22.46
N ALA A 90 13.78 -1.05 -22.53
CA ALA A 90 13.72 0.23 -23.24
C ALA A 90 13.43 0.05 -24.75
N ARG A 91 14.08 -0.94 -25.39
CA ARG A 91 13.91 -1.22 -26.83
C ARG A 91 12.50 -1.68 -27.19
N HIS A 92 11.88 -2.48 -26.32
CA HIS A 92 10.58 -3.10 -26.59
C HIS A 92 9.42 -2.50 -25.78
N ASN A 93 9.67 -1.41 -25.05
CA ASN A 93 8.69 -0.73 -24.21
C ASN A 93 7.94 -1.70 -23.29
N VAL A 94 8.68 -2.57 -22.60
CA VAL A 94 8.09 -3.57 -21.69
C VAL A 94 7.55 -2.88 -20.45
N ARG A 95 6.28 -3.11 -20.12
CA ARG A 95 5.56 -2.46 -19.00
C ARG A 95 5.24 -3.38 -17.82
N PHE A 96 5.22 -4.69 -18.05
CA PHE A 96 5.05 -5.70 -17.01
C PHE A 96 6.37 -5.91 -16.24
N VAL A 97 6.28 -6.63 -15.12
CA VAL A 97 7.38 -6.85 -14.18
C VAL A 97 8.47 -7.71 -14.82
N VAL A 98 9.74 -7.33 -14.62
CA VAL A 98 10.88 -8.10 -15.15
C VAL A 98 11.92 -8.38 -14.06
N ALA A 99 12.20 -9.66 -13.83
CA ALA A 99 13.22 -10.19 -12.93
C ALA A 99 14.53 -10.49 -13.70
N ALA A 100 15.57 -9.67 -13.49
CA ALA A 100 16.88 -9.83 -14.14
C ALA A 100 17.90 -10.54 -13.24
N GLY A 101 18.79 -11.32 -13.85
CA GLY A 101 19.78 -12.13 -13.14
C GLY A 101 19.13 -13.22 -12.28
N SER A 102 17.98 -13.75 -12.73
CA SER A 102 17.18 -14.72 -11.99
C SER A 102 17.46 -16.16 -12.42
N LYS A 103 17.63 -17.05 -11.44
CA LYS A 103 17.76 -18.51 -11.63
C LYS A 103 16.46 -19.28 -11.39
N ALA A 104 15.31 -18.60 -11.31
CA ALA A 104 14.04 -19.26 -10.97
C ALA A 104 13.62 -20.35 -11.97
N HIS A 105 14.13 -20.32 -13.20
CA HIS A 105 13.92 -21.36 -14.22
C HIS A 105 14.39 -22.76 -13.77
N GLU A 106 15.41 -22.83 -12.90
CA GLU A 106 15.92 -24.11 -12.34
C GLU A 106 14.83 -24.82 -11.50
N GLY A 107 14.00 -24.05 -10.77
CA GLY A 107 12.89 -24.58 -9.98
C GLY A 107 11.78 -25.22 -10.82
N PHE A 108 11.71 -24.85 -12.11
CA PHE A 108 10.79 -25.41 -13.10
C PHE A 108 11.45 -26.47 -14.00
N LYS A 109 12.68 -26.87 -13.70
CA LYS A 109 13.50 -27.80 -14.52
C LYS A 109 13.70 -27.32 -15.96
N LEU A 110 13.59 -26.02 -16.21
CA LEU A 110 13.88 -25.40 -17.50
C LEU A 110 15.37 -25.07 -17.59
N ARG A 111 15.93 -25.09 -18.79
CA ARG A 111 17.29 -24.62 -19.11
C ARG A 111 17.21 -23.41 -20.02
N PRO A 112 18.23 -22.54 -20.08
CA PRO A 112 18.21 -21.37 -20.96
C PRO A 112 18.01 -21.66 -22.44
N ARG A 113 18.34 -22.87 -22.91
CA ARG A 113 18.09 -23.33 -24.28
C ARG A 113 16.61 -23.62 -24.57
N ASP A 114 15.81 -23.81 -23.53
CA ASP A 114 14.37 -24.08 -23.61
C ASP A 114 13.57 -22.76 -23.69
N PHE A 115 14.25 -21.61 -23.75
CA PHE A 115 13.62 -20.28 -23.83
C PHE A 115 13.36 -19.88 -25.30
N PRO A 116 12.26 -19.15 -25.57
CA PRO A 116 11.29 -18.62 -24.61
C PRO A 116 10.30 -19.68 -24.08
N LYS A 117 9.91 -19.59 -22.81
CA LYS A 117 8.94 -20.52 -22.19
C LYS A 117 7.95 -19.77 -21.32
N VAL A 118 6.69 -20.21 -21.33
CA VAL A 118 5.63 -19.65 -20.46
C VAL A 118 5.19 -20.69 -19.46
N VAL A 119 5.05 -20.27 -18.20
CA VAL A 119 4.51 -21.09 -17.12
C VAL A 119 3.36 -20.34 -16.48
N VAL A 120 2.19 -20.99 -16.39
CA VAL A 120 0.98 -20.43 -15.79
C VAL A 120 0.76 -21.09 -14.43
N LEU A 121 0.69 -20.27 -13.38
CA LEU A 121 0.41 -20.66 -12.00
C LEU A 121 -0.99 -20.17 -11.64
N ARG A 122 -1.91 -21.10 -11.34
CA ARG A 122 -3.27 -20.74 -10.92
C ARG A 122 -3.40 -20.76 -9.40
N PRO A 123 -4.14 -19.82 -8.80
CA PRO A 123 -4.43 -19.83 -7.38
C PRO A 123 -5.34 -21.02 -7.02
N PRO A 124 -5.22 -21.56 -5.79
CA PRO A 124 -6.09 -22.64 -5.33
C PRO A 124 -7.54 -22.14 -5.24
N GLY A 125 -8.47 -22.84 -5.91
CA GLY A 125 -9.91 -22.51 -5.88
C GLY A 125 -10.49 -21.91 -7.16
N ALA A 126 -9.68 -21.68 -8.20
CA ALA A 126 -10.20 -21.30 -9.51
C ALA A 126 -11.11 -22.40 -10.07
N ALA A 127 -12.37 -22.05 -10.41
CA ALA A 127 -13.50 -22.96 -10.69
C ALA A 127 -13.34 -23.97 -11.86
N ARG A 128 -12.17 -24.04 -12.51
CA ARG A 128 -11.86 -25.03 -13.56
C ARG A 128 -10.80 -26.02 -13.07
N ARG A 129 -11.26 -27.11 -12.44
CA ARG A 129 -10.69 -28.49 -12.23
C ARG A 129 -9.18 -28.80 -12.36
N THR A 130 -8.26 -27.84 -12.36
CA THR A 130 -6.81 -28.05 -12.41
C THR A 130 -6.10 -27.02 -11.54
N ASN A 131 -6.00 -27.30 -10.24
CA ASN A 131 -4.93 -26.73 -9.43
C ASN A 131 -3.62 -27.29 -10.01
N GLY A 132 -2.79 -26.45 -10.65
CA GLY A 132 -1.60 -26.96 -11.34
C GLY A 132 -0.74 -25.89 -11.97
N VAL A 133 0.57 -26.15 -11.96
CA VAL A 133 1.57 -25.46 -12.76
C VAL A 133 1.42 -25.96 -14.20
N ASN A 134 1.01 -25.11 -15.12
CA ASN A 134 0.95 -25.46 -16.55
C ASN A 134 2.15 -24.87 -17.27
N ILE A 135 3.00 -25.71 -17.81
CA ILE A 135 4.13 -25.28 -18.65
C ILE A 135 3.67 -25.42 -20.10
N LEU A 136 3.62 -24.31 -20.83
CA LEU A 136 3.11 -24.30 -22.21
C LEU A 136 4.19 -24.78 -23.18
N GLU A 137 3.85 -25.68 -24.09
CA GLU A 137 4.77 -26.16 -25.14
C GLU A 137 4.79 -25.20 -26.32
N ASP A 138 3.63 -24.65 -26.67
CA ASP A 138 3.49 -23.57 -27.65
C ASP A 138 2.87 -22.30 -27.02
N PHE A 139 3.34 -21.13 -27.45
CA PHE A 139 2.77 -19.85 -27.05
C PHE A 139 1.37 -19.64 -27.64
N SER A 140 1.01 -20.31 -28.73
CA SER A 140 -0.37 -20.31 -29.24
C SER A 140 -1.38 -20.84 -28.19
N GLU A 141 -0.92 -21.69 -27.26
CA GLU A 141 -1.71 -22.15 -26.11
C GLU A 141 -1.99 -21.02 -25.12
N LEU A 142 -1.15 -19.99 -25.04
CA LEU A 142 -1.38 -18.85 -24.16
C LEU A 142 -2.60 -18.04 -24.61
N ASP A 143 -2.70 -17.77 -25.92
CA ASP A 143 -3.85 -17.08 -26.49
C ASP A 143 -5.10 -17.99 -26.43
N ALA A 144 -4.97 -19.32 -26.49
CA ALA A 144 -6.10 -20.25 -26.29
C ALA A 144 -6.57 -20.34 -24.82
N LEU A 145 -5.63 -20.23 -23.86
CA LEU A 145 -5.91 -20.21 -22.42
C LEU A 145 -6.50 -18.87 -21.97
N PHE A 146 -6.13 -17.79 -22.66
CA PHE A 146 -6.61 -16.43 -22.42
C PHE A 146 -7.08 -15.83 -23.76
N PRO A 147 -8.20 -16.33 -24.32
CA PRO A 147 -8.71 -15.81 -25.59
C PRO A 147 -8.91 -14.30 -25.47
N PRO A 148 -8.60 -13.53 -26.54
CA PRO A 148 -8.94 -12.12 -26.57
C PRO A 148 -10.44 -12.02 -26.32
N THR A 149 -10.82 -11.30 -25.26
CA THR A 149 -12.21 -11.13 -24.88
C THR A 149 -12.90 -10.29 -25.95
N GLU A 150 -13.53 -10.93 -26.94
CA GLU A 150 -14.35 -10.27 -27.97
C GLU A 150 -15.85 -10.29 -27.64
N GLU A 151 -16.29 -10.93 -26.55
CA GLU A 151 -17.69 -10.94 -26.16
C GLU A 151 -17.94 -10.34 -24.76
N PRO A 152 -19.05 -9.61 -24.59
CA PRO A 152 -19.33 -8.83 -23.40
C PRO A 152 -19.57 -9.73 -22.19
N GLU A 153 -18.84 -9.48 -21.11
CA GLU A 153 -19.06 -10.14 -19.83
C GLU A 153 -20.48 -9.82 -19.32
N THR A 154 -21.35 -10.83 -19.35
CA THR A 154 -22.59 -10.80 -18.58
C THR A 154 -22.24 -11.04 -17.12
N VAL A 155 -22.33 -9.99 -16.31
CA VAL A 155 -22.13 -10.09 -14.86
C VAL A 155 -23.49 -10.23 -14.21
N THR A 156 -23.73 -11.37 -13.58
CA THR A 156 -24.88 -11.56 -12.69
C THR A 156 -24.48 -11.13 -11.28
N LEU A 157 -25.14 -10.10 -10.74
CA LEU A 157 -24.91 -9.64 -9.39
C LEU A 157 -25.50 -10.63 -8.37
N ALA A 158 -25.03 -10.58 -7.12
CA ALA A 158 -25.53 -11.41 -6.01
C ALA A 158 -27.04 -11.20 -5.71
N SER A 159 -27.67 -10.16 -6.28
CA SER A 159 -29.10 -9.89 -6.26
C SER A 159 -29.92 -10.70 -7.29
N GLY A 160 -29.27 -11.46 -8.19
CA GLY A 160 -29.92 -12.20 -9.27
C GLY A 160 -30.21 -11.36 -10.53
N GLU A 161 -29.85 -10.08 -10.55
CA GLU A 161 -29.94 -9.27 -11.77
C GLU A 161 -28.83 -9.61 -12.76
N VAL A 162 -29.24 -9.94 -13.99
CA VAL A 162 -28.36 -10.16 -15.13
C VAL A 162 -28.21 -8.85 -15.88
N LEU A 163 -27.02 -8.22 -15.77
CA LEU A 163 -26.70 -7.04 -16.56
C LEU A 163 -26.31 -7.48 -17.97
N GLN A 164 -27.22 -7.28 -18.94
CA GLN A 164 -26.86 -7.34 -20.35
C GLN A 164 -26.08 -6.06 -20.70
N SER A 165 -24.90 -6.26 -21.28
CA SER A 165 -24.10 -5.22 -21.93
C SER A 165 -24.86 -4.66 -23.14
N GLY A 166 -25.81 -3.77 -22.88
CA GLY A 166 -26.58 -3.07 -23.91
C GLY A 166 -27.06 -1.68 -23.47
N ALA A 167 -26.74 -1.24 -22.26
CA ALA A 167 -27.12 0.08 -21.75
C ALA A 167 -25.98 0.69 -20.92
N PHE A 168 -24.82 0.87 -21.55
CA PHE A 168 -23.86 1.89 -21.09
C PHE A 168 -23.55 2.76 -22.29
N ASP A 169 -24.22 3.91 -22.34
CA ASP A 169 -23.79 5.03 -23.17
C ASP A 169 -22.30 5.26 -22.97
N ALA A 170 -21.60 5.59 -24.06
CA ALA A 170 -20.15 5.72 -24.14
C ALA A 170 -19.62 6.78 -23.17
N SER A 171 -19.42 6.39 -21.90
CA SER A 171 -18.80 7.25 -20.90
C SER A 171 -17.34 7.45 -21.26
N SER A 172 -16.89 8.70 -21.31
CA SER A 172 -15.50 9.02 -21.60
C SER A 172 -14.55 8.29 -20.60
N PRO A 173 -13.30 7.97 -20.97
CA PRO A 173 -12.35 7.34 -20.04
C PRO A 173 -12.17 8.08 -18.71
N THR A 174 -12.52 9.36 -18.66
CA THR A 174 -12.53 10.19 -17.45
C THR A 174 -13.75 9.88 -16.58
N GLU A 175 -14.96 9.83 -17.14
CA GLU A 175 -16.18 9.48 -16.40
C GLU A 175 -16.12 8.09 -15.74
N LEU A 176 -15.50 7.11 -16.43
CA LEU A 176 -15.24 5.80 -15.84
C LEU A 176 -14.34 5.89 -14.61
N LEU A 177 -13.29 6.71 -14.67
CA LEU A 177 -12.39 6.92 -13.54
C LEU A 177 -13.07 7.69 -12.41
N GLU A 178 -13.92 8.68 -12.70
CA GLU A 178 -14.71 9.40 -11.69
C GLU A 178 -15.65 8.45 -10.96
N ARG A 179 -16.31 7.55 -11.70
CA ARG A 179 -17.15 6.49 -11.13
C ARG A 179 -16.33 5.55 -10.24
N HIS A 180 -15.19 5.05 -10.72
CA HIS A 180 -14.33 4.19 -9.92
C HIS A 180 -13.81 4.89 -8.65
N ALA A 181 -13.40 6.14 -8.74
CA ALA A 181 -12.95 6.91 -7.58
C ALA A 181 -14.06 7.08 -6.53
N SER A 182 -15.32 7.23 -6.97
CA SER A 182 -16.44 7.55 -6.09
C SER A 182 -17.12 6.34 -5.47
N SER A 183 -17.25 5.22 -6.19
CA SER A 183 -18.15 4.12 -5.80
C SER A 183 -17.57 2.72 -5.95
N ASP A 184 -16.30 2.57 -6.35
CA ASP A 184 -15.70 1.22 -6.44
C ASP A 184 -15.61 0.58 -5.05
N PRO A 185 -16.06 -0.67 -4.86
CA PRO A 185 -15.96 -1.35 -3.58
C PRO A 185 -14.49 -1.62 -3.17
N ASP A 186 -13.58 -1.84 -4.13
CA ASP A 186 -12.15 -1.99 -3.84
C ASP A 186 -11.53 -0.62 -3.57
N ARG A 187 -11.17 -0.42 -2.30
CA ARG A 187 -10.47 0.77 -1.81
C ARG A 187 -9.30 1.18 -2.71
N SER A 188 -8.50 0.24 -3.13
CA SER A 188 -7.28 0.55 -3.87
C SER A 188 -7.57 0.91 -5.33
N GLU A 189 -8.62 0.37 -5.92
CA GLU A 189 -9.09 0.82 -7.23
C GLU A 189 -9.63 2.25 -7.13
N ARG A 190 -10.35 2.61 -6.04
CA ARG A 190 -10.72 4.02 -5.78
C ARG A 190 -9.49 4.92 -5.74
N LEU A 191 -8.50 4.60 -4.89
CA LEU A 191 -7.28 5.42 -4.72
C LEU A 191 -6.44 5.52 -6.01
N ARG A 192 -6.41 4.44 -6.79
CA ARG A 192 -5.76 4.41 -8.11
C ARG A 192 -6.48 5.32 -9.09
N ALA A 193 -7.81 5.27 -9.13
CA ALA A 193 -8.61 6.12 -9.99
C ALA A 193 -8.37 7.61 -9.69
N VAL A 194 -8.32 8.03 -8.42
CA VAL A 194 -7.91 9.40 -8.04
C VAL A 194 -6.56 9.78 -8.61
N SER A 195 -5.58 8.90 -8.45
CA SER A 195 -4.20 9.15 -8.88
C SER A 195 -4.09 9.25 -10.40
N LEU A 196 -4.96 8.55 -11.14
CA LEU A 196 -5.06 8.62 -12.60
C LEU A 196 -5.81 9.87 -13.04
N LEU A 197 -6.90 10.25 -12.37
CA LEU A 197 -7.64 11.50 -12.63
C LEU A 197 -6.74 12.72 -12.46
N ARG A 198 -5.91 12.77 -11.40
CA ARG A 198 -4.94 13.87 -11.22
C ARG A 198 -4.00 14.04 -12.41
N LYS A 199 -3.62 12.94 -13.07
CA LYS A 199 -2.71 12.96 -14.23
C LYS A 199 -3.43 13.31 -15.53
N LYS A 200 -4.76 13.22 -15.58
CA LYS A 200 -5.57 13.34 -16.79
C LYS A 200 -6.36 14.65 -16.85
N LEU A 201 -6.83 15.13 -15.70
CA LEU A 201 -7.61 16.36 -15.60
C LEU A 201 -6.71 17.59 -15.45
N PRO A 202 -7.14 18.76 -15.95
CA PRO A 202 -6.57 20.04 -15.55
C PRO A 202 -6.60 20.20 -14.01
N PRO A 203 -5.59 20.85 -13.40
CA PRO A 203 -5.52 21.04 -11.94
C PRO A 203 -6.82 21.55 -11.29
N GLU A 204 -7.44 22.59 -11.85
CA GLU A 204 -8.66 23.19 -11.32
C GLU A 204 -9.86 22.23 -11.39
N GLU A 205 -9.97 21.46 -12.46
CA GLU A 205 -11.01 20.42 -12.59
C GLU A 205 -10.80 19.29 -11.60
N PHE A 206 -9.56 18.81 -11.43
CA PHE A 206 -9.25 17.78 -10.46
C PHE A 206 -9.49 18.25 -9.02
N MET A 207 -9.16 19.50 -8.69
CA MET A 207 -9.41 20.06 -7.37
C MET A 207 -10.91 20.16 -7.08
N ARG A 208 -11.72 20.65 -8.03
CA ARG A 208 -13.19 20.65 -7.90
C ARG A 208 -13.75 19.24 -7.73
N PHE A 209 -13.24 18.28 -8.50
CA PHE A 209 -13.60 16.87 -8.35
C PHE A 209 -13.33 16.38 -6.93
N CYS A 210 -12.15 16.64 -6.37
CA CYS A 210 -11.82 16.27 -4.99
C CYS A 210 -12.77 16.90 -3.97
N ASP A 211 -13.18 18.17 -4.15
CA ASP A 211 -14.12 18.86 -3.27
C ASP A 211 -15.53 18.26 -3.31
N THR A 212 -16.05 17.99 -4.50
CA THR A 212 -17.33 17.29 -4.68
C THR A 212 -17.32 15.96 -3.93
N LEU A 213 -16.23 15.22 -4.09
CA LEU A 213 -16.10 13.91 -3.48
C LEU A 213 -15.87 13.98 -1.96
N TRP A 214 -15.17 15.00 -1.47
CA TRP A 214 -15.02 15.29 -0.04
C TRP A 214 -16.36 15.57 0.65
N THR A 215 -17.24 16.33 -0.02
CA THR A 215 -18.56 16.72 0.49
C THR A 215 -19.62 15.64 0.35
N SER A 216 -19.45 14.70 -0.58
CA SER A 216 -20.42 13.61 -0.84
C SER A 216 -20.68 12.69 0.35
N GLY A 217 -19.84 12.71 1.38
CA GLY A 217 -19.96 11.86 2.58
C GLY A 217 -19.66 10.38 2.36
N ASN A 218 -19.59 9.93 1.09
CA ASN A 218 -19.43 8.54 0.68
C ASN A 218 -17.97 8.11 0.51
N TRP A 219 -17.00 9.01 0.71
CA TRP A 219 -15.59 8.68 0.57
C TRP A 219 -14.96 8.23 1.89
N GLY A 220 -14.68 6.93 1.93
CA GLY A 220 -14.00 6.23 3.02
C GLY A 220 -14.90 5.09 3.47
N THR A 221 -14.38 3.87 3.46
CA THR A 221 -15.07 2.76 4.13
C THR A 221 -14.92 2.93 5.63
N GLU A 222 -15.92 2.50 6.40
CA GLU A 222 -15.78 2.36 7.85
C GLU A 222 -14.45 1.64 8.16
N GLY A 223 -13.60 2.25 8.99
CA GLY A 223 -12.24 1.76 9.32
C GLY A 223 -11.08 2.30 8.47
N HIS A 224 -11.31 3.00 7.34
CA HIS A 224 -10.24 3.58 6.51
C HIS A 224 -10.41 5.07 6.17
N TRP A 225 -11.42 5.71 6.76
CA TRP A 225 -11.78 7.10 6.52
C TRP A 225 -10.59 8.07 6.58
N ILE A 226 -9.76 7.98 7.64
CA ILE A 226 -8.59 8.86 7.83
C ILE A 226 -7.58 8.68 6.69
N ALA A 227 -7.30 7.44 6.30
CA ALA A 227 -6.32 7.12 5.26
C ALA A 227 -6.82 7.53 3.87
N ASP A 228 -8.11 7.36 3.59
CA ASP A 228 -8.72 7.71 2.30
C ASP A 228 -8.80 9.23 2.13
N ARG A 229 -9.26 9.95 3.16
CA ARG A 229 -9.26 11.42 3.16
C ARG A 229 -7.85 12.00 3.09
N GLY A 230 -6.92 11.46 3.86
CA GLY A 230 -5.53 11.88 3.80
C GLY A 230 -4.90 11.70 2.43
N TRP A 231 -5.21 10.58 1.75
CA TRP A 231 -4.76 10.36 0.38
C TRP A 231 -5.38 11.35 -0.59
N LEU A 232 -6.68 11.59 -0.50
CA LEU A 232 -7.38 12.54 -1.37
C LEU A 232 -6.85 13.97 -1.20
N ALA A 233 -6.71 14.43 0.05
CA ALA A 233 -6.14 15.72 0.38
C ALA A 233 -4.70 15.86 -0.15
N TYR A 234 -3.90 14.79 -0.04
CA TYR A 234 -2.56 14.76 -0.61
C TYR A 234 -2.56 14.86 -2.15
N GLN A 235 -3.44 14.12 -2.84
CA GLN A 235 -3.54 14.23 -4.30
C GLN A 235 -4.00 15.63 -4.73
N LYS A 236 -4.94 16.24 -3.99
CA LYS A 236 -5.37 17.62 -4.21
C LYS A 236 -4.22 18.60 -4.04
N HIS A 237 -3.46 18.49 -2.95
CA HIS A 237 -2.26 19.30 -2.69
C HIS A 237 -1.21 19.17 -3.81
N LEU A 238 -1.00 17.97 -4.35
CA LEU A 238 -0.09 17.74 -5.48
C LEU A 238 -0.58 18.35 -6.80
N ALA A 239 -1.86 18.65 -6.92
CA ALA A 239 -2.43 19.29 -8.11
C ALA A 239 -2.39 20.82 -8.02
N ASP A 240 -2.35 21.39 -6.81
CA ASP A 240 -2.34 22.84 -6.60
C ASP A 240 -1.02 23.47 -7.07
N PRO A 241 -1.03 24.30 -8.13
CA PRO A 241 0.18 24.95 -8.66
C PRO A 241 0.77 25.99 -7.69
N GLY A 242 0.02 26.44 -6.69
CA GLY A 242 0.47 27.41 -5.68
C GLY A 242 1.23 26.81 -4.49
N GLN A 243 1.37 25.48 -4.42
CA GLN A 243 2.04 24.78 -3.31
C GLN A 243 3.47 24.37 -3.73
N PRO A 244 4.52 25.11 -3.30
CA PRO A 244 5.88 24.91 -3.78
C PRO A 244 6.56 23.65 -3.25
N ASP A 245 6.13 23.12 -2.11
CA ASP A 245 6.77 21.97 -1.46
C ASP A 245 5.89 20.71 -1.50
N LYS A 246 6.43 19.67 -2.14
CA LYS A 246 5.90 18.32 -2.05
C LYS A 246 6.21 17.80 -0.66
N GLN A 247 5.20 17.74 0.21
CA GLN A 247 5.32 17.04 1.47
C GLN A 247 5.88 15.64 1.23
N PRO A 248 6.90 15.20 2.01
CA PRO A 248 7.47 13.89 1.84
C PRO A 248 6.36 12.85 1.99
N LEU A 249 6.40 11.81 1.15
CA LEU A 249 5.40 10.74 1.17
C LEU A 249 5.38 10.04 2.54
N PHE A 250 6.47 10.05 3.29
CA PHE A 250 6.52 9.51 4.64
C PHE A 250 7.33 10.46 5.54
N PRO A 251 6.79 10.88 6.70
CA PRO A 251 7.56 11.54 7.74
C PRO A 251 8.76 10.70 8.19
N LEU A 252 9.79 11.36 8.71
CA LEU A 252 11.03 10.69 9.13
C LEU A 252 10.77 9.64 10.21
N SER A 253 9.84 9.88 11.14
CA SER A 253 9.50 8.87 12.16
C SER A 253 8.90 7.58 11.57
N ILE A 254 8.15 7.67 10.46
CA ILE A 254 7.61 6.49 9.76
C ILE A 254 8.75 5.74 9.04
N VAL A 255 9.67 6.48 8.41
CA VAL A 255 10.88 5.90 7.81
C VAL A 255 11.74 5.21 8.86
N ALA A 256 11.97 5.85 10.01
CA ALA A 256 12.68 5.29 11.15
C ALA A 256 12.02 4.00 11.66
N SER A 257 10.69 4.00 11.82
CA SER A 257 9.94 2.82 12.28
C SER A 257 10.05 1.64 11.31
N ARG A 258 10.10 1.91 10.00
CA ARG A 258 10.32 0.88 8.98
C ARG A 258 11.75 0.37 9.03
N ALA A 259 12.71 1.28 9.09
CA ALA A 259 14.14 0.96 9.12
C ALA A 259 14.53 0.13 10.35
N TYR A 260 13.93 0.40 11.51
CA TYR A 260 14.10 -0.39 12.73
C TYR A 260 13.51 -1.79 12.60
N ARG A 261 12.30 -1.94 12.03
CA ARG A 261 11.69 -3.27 11.80
C ARG A 261 12.46 -4.12 10.79
N GLU A 262 13.00 -3.50 9.75
CA GLU A 262 13.75 -4.22 8.71
C GLU A 262 15.15 -4.62 9.17
N HIS A 263 15.77 -3.80 10.03
CA HIS A 263 17.14 -3.97 10.52
C HIS A 263 17.23 -3.60 12.01
N PRO A 264 16.68 -4.43 12.92
CA PRO A 264 16.70 -4.13 14.36
C PRO A 264 18.12 -4.19 14.94
N ASP A 265 18.97 -5.06 14.41
CA ASP A 265 20.36 -5.27 14.88
C ASP A 265 21.37 -4.22 14.36
N ASP A 266 20.90 -3.16 13.69
CA ASP A 266 21.79 -2.07 13.21
C ASP A 266 22.27 -1.23 14.41
N PRO A 267 23.59 -1.05 14.62
CA PRO A 267 24.14 -0.33 15.78
C PRO A 267 23.61 1.08 16.00
N ARG A 268 23.04 1.72 14.98
CA ARG A 268 22.37 3.02 15.14
C ARG A 268 21.17 2.97 16.10
N TRP A 269 20.64 1.78 16.40
CA TRP A 269 19.53 1.56 17.31
C TRP A 269 19.95 1.25 18.74
N ASP A 270 21.25 1.08 19.03
CA ASP A 270 21.75 0.74 20.38
C ASP A 270 21.21 1.70 21.46
N ARG A 271 21.11 2.99 21.12
CA ARG A 271 20.52 4.02 22.01
C ARG A 271 19.02 3.79 22.25
N LEU A 272 18.27 3.40 21.21
CA LEU A 272 16.85 3.07 21.33
C LEU A 272 16.67 1.82 22.20
N GLU A 273 17.43 0.75 21.95
CA GLU A 273 17.36 -0.48 22.74
C GLU A 273 17.66 -0.21 24.22
N THR A 274 18.76 0.51 24.50
CA THR A 274 19.13 0.90 25.86
C THR A 274 18.01 1.71 26.53
N TYR A 275 17.36 2.60 25.79
CA TYR A 275 16.23 3.36 26.31
C TYR A 275 15.04 2.45 26.62
N LEU A 276 14.68 1.58 25.67
CA LEU A 276 13.53 0.66 25.79
C LEU A 276 13.67 -0.32 26.95
N ASP A 277 14.89 -0.75 27.29
CA ASP A 277 15.15 -1.60 28.46
C ASP A 277 14.80 -0.89 29.77
N SER A 278 15.06 0.42 29.87
CA SER A 278 14.77 1.22 31.07
C SER A 278 13.36 1.82 31.11
N MET A 279 12.70 1.91 29.96
CA MET A 279 11.41 2.60 29.80
C MET A 279 10.27 2.05 30.68
N PRO A 280 10.12 0.72 30.90
CA PRO A 280 9.01 0.19 31.71
C PRO A 280 8.99 0.68 33.15
N GLU A 281 10.13 1.10 33.69
CA GLU A 281 10.25 1.60 35.07
C GLU A 281 9.99 3.10 35.20
N ARG A 282 9.83 3.82 34.08
CA ARG A 282 9.64 5.27 34.04
C ARG A 282 8.22 5.66 34.42
N SER A 283 8.09 6.65 35.30
CA SER A 283 6.83 7.34 35.57
C SER A 283 6.39 8.22 34.39
N ALA A 284 5.12 8.64 34.38
CA ALA A 284 4.59 9.51 33.33
C ALA A 284 5.33 10.85 33.23
N ASP A 285 5.76 11.45 34.35
CA ASP A 285 6.54 12.68 34.34
C ASP A 285 7.93 12.47 33.71
N GLU A 286 8.62 11.40 34.11
CA GLU A 286 9.94 11.06 33.54
C GLU A 286 9.86 10.76 32.04
N LEU A 287 8.79 10.09 31.59
CA LEU A 287 8.55 9.88 30.16
C LEU A 287 8.42 11.20 29.40
N VAL A 288 7.76 12.21 29.98
CA VAL A 288 7.61 13.53 29.37
C VAL A 288 8.93 14.29 29.35
N ASP A 289 9.69 14.25 30.44
CA ASP A 289 11.03 14.83 30.49
C ASP A 289 11.95 14.19 29.45
N ASP A 290 11.93 12.86 29.35
CA ASP A 290 12.67 12.10 28.35
C ASP A 290 12.26 12.50 26.92
N TYR A 291 10.97 12.73 26.67
CA TYR A 291 10.50 13.14 25.35
C TYR A 291 11.13 14.47 24.92
N PHE A 292 11.15 15.45 25.81
CA PHE A 292 11.76 16.75 25.54
C PHE A 292 13.30 16.68 25.50
N ALA A 293 13.92 15.72 26.18
CA ALA A 293 15.36 15.45 26.05
C ALA A 293 15.74 14.80 24.70
N HIS A 294 14.80 14.21 23.97
CA HIS A 294 15.01 13.51 22.70
C HIS A 294 14.43 14.25 21.48
N GLN A 295 14.47 15.59 21.47
CA GLN A 295 13.95 16.41 20.37
C GLN A 295 14.78 16.38 19.07
N GLY A 296 15.87 15.62 19.00
CA GLY A 296 16.69 15.49 17.81
C GLY A 296 15.99 14.80 16.63
N ASP A 297 16.57 14.96 15.44
CA ASP A 297 16.14 14.31 14.19
C ASP A 297 16.83 12.96 13.95
N ALA A 298 17.65 12.49 14.90
CA ALA A 298 18.23 11.16 14.84
C ALA A 298 17.11 10.10 14.80
N LEU A 299 17.26 9.07 13.96
CA LEU A 299 16.21 8.05 13.79
C LEU A 299 15.85 7.36 15.12
N ALA A 300 16.84 7.14 16.00
CA ALA A 300 16.63 6.61 17.33
C ALA A 300 15.78 7.55 18.19
N ASP A 301 16.07 8.86 18.20
CA ASP A 301 15.32 9.86 18.97
C ASP A 301 13.86 9.95 18.50
N LEU A 302 13.61 9.88 17.19
CA LEU A 302 12.26 9.79 16.62
C LEU A 302 11.51 8.55 17.09
N GLN A 303 12.19 7.40 17.22
CA GLN A 303 11.57 6.19 17.75
C GLN A 303 11.33 6.27 19.25
N ILE A 304 12.28 6.79 20.03
CA ILE A 304 12.14 7.01 21.48
C ILE A 304 10.89 7.86 21.75
N ARG A 305 10.77 9.03 21.11
CA ARG A 305 9.60 9.89 21.23
C ARG A 305 8.29 9.19 20.87
N ARG A 306 8.30 8.37 19.81
CA ARG A 306 7.12 7.57 19.40
C ARG A 306 6.73 6.51 20.44
N GLN A 307 7.72 5.88 21.09
CA GLN A 307 7.51 4.86 22.11
C GLN A 307 7.06 5.48 23.44
N ILE A 308 7.56 6.66 23.78
CA ILE A 308 7.06 7.45 24.91
C ILE A 308 5.56 7.75 24.77
N VAL A 309 5.12 8.22 23.61
CA VAL A 309 3.68 8.47 23.36
C VAL A 309 2.87 7.17 23.51
N ARG A 310 3.42 6.01 23.12
CA ARG A 310 2.79 4.71 23.33
C ARG A 310 2.73 4.32 24.81
N ALA A 311 3.81 4.52 25.54
CA ALA A 311 3.91 4.21 26.95
C ALA A 311 2.92 5.06 27.77
N LEU A 312 2.84 6.37 27.49
CA LEU A 312 1.86 7.27 28.13
C LEU A 312 0.40 6.84 27.86
N GLU A 313 0.07 6.48 26.61
CA GLU A 313 -1.26 5.95 26.29
C GLU A 313 -1.54 4.63 27.05
N GLY A 314 -0.56 3.72 27.09
CA GLY A 314 -0.66 2.45 27.79
C GLY A 314 -0.87 2.63 29.29
N GLN A 315 -0.03 3.42 29.95
CA GLN A 315 -0.13 3.73 31.38
C GLN A 315 -1.49 4.36 31.73
N ALA A 316 -2.04 5.22 30.87
CA ALA A 316 -3.35 5.81 31.10
C ALA A 316 -4.49 4.79 30.96
N ARG A 317 -4.43 3.91 29.94
CA ARG A 317 -5.41 2.83 29.75
C ARG A 317 -5.40 1.80 30.86
N GLU A 318 -4.21 1.47 31.37
CA GLU A 318 -4.00 0.55 32.48
C GLU A 318 -4.24 1.20 33.85
N ARG A 319 -4.60 2.49 33.87
CA ARG A 319 -4.88 3.30 35.07
C ARG A 319 -3.68 3.46 36.01
N HIS A 320 -2.47 3.35 35.48
CA HIS A 320 -1.24 3.75 36.16
C HIS A 320 -1.07 5.28 36.22
N VAL A 321 -1.71 6.01 35.29
CA VAL A 321 -1.87 7.46 35.34
C VAL A 321 -3.30 7.85 35.00
N GLU A 322 -3.79 8.96 35.54
CA GLU A 322 -5.11 9.47 35.18
C GLU A 322 -5.15 9.93 33.71
N ALA A 323 -6.21 9.56 32.98
CA ALA A 323 -6.36 9.89 31.56
C ALA A 323 -6.27 11.41 31.30
N GLY A 324 -6.90 12.23 32.14
CA GLY A 324 -6.82 13.69 32.03
C GLY A 324 -5.38 14.23 32.17
N ARG A 325 -4.57 13.63 33.04
CA ARG A 325 -3.16 13.99 33.21
C ARG A 325 -2.34 13.60 31.98
N ALA A 326 -2.53 12.38 31.46
CA ALA A 326 -1.87 11.95 30.23
C ALA A 326 -2.27 12.82 29.03
N ILE A 327 -3.54 13.20 28.90
CA ILE A 327 -4.02 14.14 27.88
C ILE A 327 -3.32 15.50 28.04
N GLY A 328 -3.16 16.00 29.26
CA GLY A 328 -2.39 17.22 29.54
C GLY A 328 -0.97 17.18 28.96
N PHE A 329 -0.25 16.08 29.18
CA PHE A 329 1.08 15.87 28.60
C PHE A 329 1.04 15.78 27.06
N LEU A 330 0.12 15.01 26.50
CA LEU A 330 -0.03 14.86 25.06
C LEU A 330 -0.35 16.20 24.37
N ARG A 331 -1.13 17.08 24.99
CA ARG A 331 -1.39 18.46 24.50
C ARG A 331 -0.08 19.26 24.42
N GLN A 332 0.72 19.22 25.48
CA GLN A 332 2.02 19.91 25.53
C GLN A 332 2.99 19.39 24.46
N MET A 333 3.05 18.07 24.27
CA MET A 333 3.89 17.42 23.27
C MET A 333 3.43 17.78 21.85
N LEU A 334 2.11 17.73 21.57
CA LEU A 334 1.56 18.02 20.25
C LEU A 334 1.93 19.41 19.75
N SER A 335 1.86 20.42 20.62
CA SER A 335 2.15 21.81 20.27
C SER A 335 3.63 22.07 19.92
N GLN A 336 4.52 21.15 20.24
CA GLN A 336 5.98 21.31 20.05
C GLN A 336 6.59 20.30 19.08
N GLU A 337 5.84 19.28 18.65
CA GLU A 337 6.37 18.17 17.87
C GLU A 337 6.56 18.54 16.38
N PRO A 338 7.81 18.58 15.86
CA PRO A 338 8.07 18.91 14.46
C PRO A 338 7.74 17.77 13.47
N ASP A 339 7.81 16.50 13.87
CA ASP A 339 7.58 15.36 12.97
C ASP A 339 6.09 14.99 12.87
N ALA A 340 5.56 15.03 11.65
CA ALA A 340 4.16 14.75 11.38
C ALA A 340 3.71 13.33 11.77
N GLY A 341 4.58 12.32 11.67
CA GLY A 341 4.25 10.95 12.04
C GLY A 341 4.17 10.75 13.56
N ILE A 342 4.90 11.54 14.35
CA ILE A 342 4.76 11.58 15.81
C ILE A 342 3.55 12.42 16.20
N ARG A 343 3.30 13.59 15.58
CA ARG A 343 2.06 14.35 15.79
C ARG A 343 0.83 13.50 15.55
N GLN A 344 0.78 12.76 14.43
CA GLN A 344 -0.31 11.82 14.15
C GLN A 344 -0.48 10.79 15.28
N ARG A 345 0.61 10.27 15.83
CA ARG A 345 0.56 9.30 16.94
C ARG A 345 0.04 9.95 18.23
N ILE A 346 0.44 11.18 18.52
CA ILE A 346 -0.04 11.96 19.66
C ILE A 346 -1.55 12.21 19.53
N VAL A 347 -2.03 12.69 18.38
CA VAL A 347 -3.47 12.90 18.14
C VAL A 347 -4.25 11.58 18.27
N GLY A 348 -3.71 10.48 17.76
CA GLY A 348 -4.32 9.15 17.96
C GLY A 348 -4.39 8.72 19.43
N ALA A 349 -3.35 9.00 20.22
CA ALA A 349 -3.37 8.74 21.66
C ALA A 349 -4.38 9.64 22.39
N ILE A 350 -4.51 10.91 21.99
CA ILE A 350 -5.56 11.82 22.50
C ILE A 350 -6.95 11.27 22.17
N CYS A 351 -7.19 10.82 20.93
CA CYS A 351 -8.46 10.21 20.53
C CYS A 351 -8.79 8.95 21.34
N ALA A 352 -7.76 8.15 21.66
CA ALA A 352 -7.89 6.91 22.40
C ALA A 352 -8.19 7.09 23.90
N LEU A 353 -7.84 8.25 24.47
CA LEU A 353 -8.00 8.56 25.89
C LEU A 353 -9.13 9.57 26.15
N GLY A 354 -9.43 10.43 25.19
CA GLY A 354 -10.48 11.44 25.28
C GLY A 354 -11.86 10.82 25.23
N GLU A 355 -12.80 11.49 25.91
CA GLU A 355 -14.19 11.03 25.98
C GLU A 355 -15.08 11.79 25.00
N ALA A 356 -16.09 11.11 24.46
CA ALA A 356 -17.12 11.75 23.67
C ALA A 356 -17.85 12.82 24.51
N GLY A 357 -17.94 14.04 23.96
CA GLY A 357 -18.47 15.21 24.63
C GLY A 357 -17.41 16.17 25.19
N ASP A 358 -16.12 15.82 25.16
CA ASP A 358 -15.03 16.71 25.58
C ASP A 358 -14.82 17.86 24.58
N LYS A 359 -15.59 18.94 24.80
CA LYS A 359 -15.56 20.14 23.95
C LYS A 359 -14.26 20.92 24.09
N GLU A 360 -13.66 20.97 25.27
CA GLU A 360 -12.42 21.72 25.49
C GLU A 360 -11.27 21.09 24.70
N LEU A 361 -11.16 19.76 24.75
CA LEU A 361 -10.17 19.03 23.98
C LEU A 361 -10.42 19.15 22.48
N ALA A 362 -11.68 19.09 22.04
CA ALA A 362 -12.03 19.31 20.64
C ALA A 362 -11.65 20.73 20.16
N ASP A 363 -11.91 21.76 20.95
CA ASP A 363 -11.57 23.15 20.62
C ASP A 363 -10.05 23.35 20.55
N PHE A 364 -9.29 22.71 21.45
CA PHE A 364 -7.82 22.69 21.38
C PHE A 364 -7.33 22.06 20.07
N LEU A 365 -7.85 20.89 19.68
CA LEU A 365 -7.46 20.21 18.45
C LEU A 365 -7.89 21.01 17.20
N GLU A 366 -9.01 21.73 17.26
CA GLU A 366 -9.45 22.62 16.19
C GLU A 366 -8.47 23.79 16.00
N ALA A 367 -7.97 24.38 17.10
CA ALA A 367 -6.91 25.39 17.03
C ALA A 367 -5.62 24.82 16.42
N GLN A 368 -5.23 23.59 16.77
CA GLN A 368 -4.08 22.91 16.13
C GLN A 368 -4.33 22.69 14.63
N LEU A 369 -5.53 22.26 14.24
CA LEU A 369 -5.91 22.03 12.83
C LEU A 369 -5.75 23.28 11.95
N GLN A 370 -6.01 24.48 12.48
CA GLN A 370 -5.84 25.72 11.73
C GLN A 370 -4.38 26.00 11.33
N THR A 371 -3.42 25.51 12.10
CA THR A 371 -1.98 25.73 11.86
C THR A 371 -1.27 24.50 11.29
N GLU A 372 -1.93 23.34 11.28
CA GLU A 372 -1.35 22.09 10.80
C GLU A 372 -1.10 22.13 9.29
N LYS A 373 0.15 21.85 8.92
CA LYS A 373 0.63 21.84 7.55
C LYS A 373 0.47 20.48 6.90
N ASP A 374 0.62 19.38 7.64
CA ASP A 374 0.59 18.04 7.09
C ASP A 374 -0.85 17.61 6.71
N VAL A 375 -1.16 17.76 5.42
CA VAL A 375 -2.51 17.52 4.87
C VAL A 375 -2.85 16.05 4.74
N ARG A 376 -1.86 15.18 4.83
CA ARG A 376 -2.03 13.77 4.52
C ARG A 376 -2.28 12.91 5.75
N LEU A 377 -1.54 13.13 6.83
CA LEU A 377 -1.53 12.27 8.00
C LEU A 377 -2.15 12.97 9.19
N VAL A 378 -1.75 14.21 9.47
CA VAL A 378 -2.14 14.87 10.73
C VAL A 378 -3.49 15.56 10.61
N ARG A 379 -3.74 16.38 9.57
CA ARG A 379 -5.04 17.05 9.41
C ARG A 379 -6.24 16.09 9.40
N PRO A 380 -6.25 14.98 8.64
CA PRO A 380 -7.37 14.04 8.67
C PRO A 380 -7.55 13.37 10.03
N MET A 381 -6.45 13.11 10.75
CA MET A 381 -6.50 12.55 12.11
C MET A 381 -7.07 13.56 13.11
N LEU A 382 -6.71 14.85 12.99
CA LEU A 382 -7.30 15.93 13.78
C LEU A 382 -8.80 16.08 13.50
N GLU A 383 -9.20 16.16 12.23
CA GLU A 383 -10.61 16.26 11.83
C GLU A 383 -11.44 15.09 12.36
N TYR A 384 -10.92 13.87 12.24
CA TYR A 384 -11.55 12.67 12.81
C TYR A 384 -11.72 12.80 14.32
N THR A 385 -10.63 13.11 15.04
CA THR A 385 -10.62 13.18 16.50
C THR A 385 -11.54 14.29 17.01
N ILE A 386 -11.55 15.46 16.37
CA ILE A 386 -12.48 16.56 16.69
C ILE A 386 -13.93 16.09 16.52
N ARG A 387 -14.25 15.42 15.40
CA ARG A 387 -15.61 14.91 15.17
C ARG A 387 -16.01 13.88 16.22
N TYR A 388 -15.13 12.94 16.54
CA TYR A 388 -15.37 11.93 17.58
C TYR A 388 -15.62 12.60 18.93
N LEU A 389 -14.74 13.49 19.38
CA LEU A 389 -14.89 14.19 20.66
C LEU A 389 -16.15 15.06 20.71
N ARG A 390 -16.57 15.67 19.59
CA ARG A 390 -17.80 16.48 19.57
C ARG A 390 -19.08 15.67 19.52
N THR A 391 -19.08 14.50 18.87
CA THR A 391 -20.32 13.81 18.48
C THR A 391 -20.45 12.38 19.01
N GLY A 392 -19.36 11.79 19.49
CA GLY A 392 -19.26 10.37 19.85
C GLY A 392 -19.36 9.41 18.66
N LYS A 393 -19.35 9.92 17.43
CA LYS A 393 -19.40 9.12 16.20
C LYS A 393 -18.00 8.96 15.63
N GLU A 394 -17.61 7.70 15.43
CA GLU A 394 -16.45 7.33 14.62
C GLU A 394 -16.67 7.66 13.14
#